data_AF-A0A9D0XS91-F1
#
_entry.id   AF-A0A9D0XS91-F1
#
_cell.length_a   1.000
_cell.length_b   1.000
_cell.length_c   1.000
_cell.angle_alpha   90.00
_cell.angle_beta   90.00
_cell.angle_gamma   90.00
#
_symmetry.space_group_name_H-M   'P 1'
#
loop_
_entity.id
_entity.type
_entity.pdbx_description
1 polymer ?
#
loop_
_entity_poly.entity_id
_entity_poly.type
_entity_poly.pdbx_seq_one_letter_code
_entity_poly.pdbx_strand_id
1 'polypeptide(L)'
;AKLENITVLEDETNAPESAVALVGEMKVLIPMAGLIDKDAELARLAKEMTKLQGEIKRLSGKLNNAGFVAKAPEAVVANERKKLSDYETALNNLEGQHEKIQQL
;
A
#
# COMPACT_ATOMS: atom_id res chain seq x y z
N ALA A 1 -3.52 -23.59 -10.40
CA ALA A 1 -3.37 -23.73 -8.93
C ALA A 1 -3.87 -25.12 -8.53
N LYS A 2 -3.13 -25.85 -7.69
CA LYS A 2 -3.61 -27.12 -7.10
C LYS A 2 -4.31 -26.77 -5.79
N LEU A 3 -5.55 -27.21 -5.62
CA LEU A 3 -6.30 -27.09 -4.38
C LEU A 3 -5.88 -28.23 -3.46
N GLU A 4 -5.48 -27.92 -2.23
CA GLU A 4 -5.07 -28.93 -1.24
C GLU A 4 -6.26 -29.47 -0.44
N ASN A 5 -7.28 -28.65 -0.14
CA ASN A 5 -8.49 -29.09 0.56
C ASN A 5 -9.71 -28.24 0.20
N ILE A 6 -10.89 -28.84 0.33
CA ILE A 6 -12.20 -28.19 0.20
C ILE A 6 -13.01 -28.53 1.45
N THR A 7 -13.56 -27.51 2.11
CA THR A 7 -14.42 -27.67 3.28
C THR A 7 -15.77 -27.02 3.00
N VAL A 8 -16.86 -27.77 3.23
CA VAL A 8 -18.23 -27.27 3.09
C VAL A 8 -18.68 -26.80 4.47
N LEU A 9 -19.13 -25.55 4.57
CA LEU A 9 -19.69 -24.98 5.80
C LEU A 9 -21.21 -25.15 5.80
N GLU A 10 -21.79 -25.48 6.96
CA GLU A 10 -23.24 -25.63 7.13
C GLU A 10 -23.98 -24.28 7.16
N ASP A 11 -23.29 -23.21 7.57
CA ASP A 11 -23.79 -21.84 7.61
C ASP A 11 -22.70 -20.80 7.34
N GLU A 12 -23.10 -19.55 7.10
CA GLU A 12 -22.18 -18.42 6.85
C GLU A 12 -21.54 -17.86 8.12
N THR A 13 -22.02 -18.25 9.31
CA THR A 13 -21.54 -17.67 10.58
C THR A 13 -20.12 -18.08 10.94
N ASN A 14 -19.63 -19.21 10.40
CA ASN A 14 -18.25 -19.68 10.60
C ASN A 14 -17.34 -19.46 9.38
N ALA A 15 -17.73 -18.61 8.44
CA ALA A 15 -16.92 -18.28 7.29
C ALA A 15 -15.66 -17.45 7.67
N PRO A 16 -14.45 -17.86 7.27
CA PRO A 16 -13.26 -17.02 7.43
C PRO A 16 -13.33 -15.80 6.50
N GLU A 17 -12.58 -14.74 6.81
CA GLU A 17 -12.45 -13.59 5.90
C GLU A 17 -11.97 -14.04 4.53
N SER A 18 -12.81 -13.79 3.52
CA SER A 18 -12.67 -14.42 2.21
C SER A 18 -13.07 -13.49 1.07
N ALA A 19 -12.40 -13.62 -0.07
CA ALA A 19 -12.91 -13.07 -1.32
C ALA A 19 -14.06 -13.94 -1.84
N VAL A 20 -15.20 -13.31 -2.17
CA VAL A 20 -16.41 -14.01 -2.63
C VAL A 20 -16.49 -13.93 -4.15
N ALA A 21 -16.52 -15.09 -4.81
CA ALA A 21 -16.88 -15.21 -6.21
C ALA A 21 -18.21 -15.96 -6.35
N LEU A 22 -19.15 -15.41 -7.12
CA LEU A 22 -20.45 -16.04 -7.37
C LEU A 22 -20.35 -16.99 -8.57
N VAL A 23 -20.67 -18.26 -8.38
CA VAL A 23 -20.78 -19.25 -9.46
C VAL A 23 -22.18 -19.85 -9.42
N GLY A 24 -23.11 -19.27 -10.18
CA GLY A 24 -24.54 -19.62 -10.09
C GLY A 24 -25.15 -19.15 -8.77
N GLU A 25 -25.82 -20.06 -8.03
CA GLU A 25 -26.36 -19.79 -6.68
C GLU A 25 -25.38 -20.10 -5.54
N MET A 26 -24.19 -20.64 -5.84
CA MET A 26 -23.16 -20.92 -4.84
C MET A 26 -22.20 -19.74 -4.65
N LYS A 27 -21.94 -19.40 -3.39
CA LYS A 27 -20.85 -18.50 -2.99
C LYS A 27 -19.58 -19.33 -2.74
N VAL A 28 -18.52 -19.03 -3.48
CA VAL A 28 -17.18 -19.57 -3.20
C VAL A 28 -16.45 -18.56 -2.32
N LEU A 29 -16.11 -18.99 -1.11
CA LEU A 29 -15.28 -18.23 -0.19
C LEU A 29 -13.82 -18.70 -0.35
N ILE A 30 -12.94 -17.81 -0.77
CA ILE A 30 -11.48 -18.06 -0.78
C ILE A 30 -10.92 -17.45 0.50
N PRO A 31 -10.57 -18.26 1.52
CA PRO A 31 -9.95 -17.76 2.74
C PRO A 31 -8.70 -16.97 2.39
N MET A 32 -8.63 -15.71 2.79
CA MET A 32 -7.44 -14.88 2.55
C MET A 32 -6.30 -15.23 3.52
N ALA A 33 -6.65 -15.80 4.68
CA ALA A 33 -5.69 -16.34 5.64
C ALA A 33 -4.93 -17.52 5.04
N GLY A 34 -3.62 -17.33 4.79
CA GLY A 34 -2.72 -18.32 4.20
C GLY A 34 -2.27 -18.03 2.76
N LEU A 35 -2.88 -17.06 2.05
CA LEU A 35 -2.46 -16.63 0.71
C LEU A 35 -1.57 -15.38 0.71
N ILE A 36 -1.62 -14.58 1.78
CA ILE A 36 -0.78 -13.41 2.00
C ILE A 36 0.19 -13.75 3.12
N ASP A 37 1.49 -13.84 2.80
CA ASP A 37 2.53 -13.76 3.82
C ASP A 37 2.53 -12.33 4.36
N LYS A 38 1.80 -12.13 5.46
CA LYS A 38 1.61 -10.83 6.12
C LYS A 38 2.96 -10.19 6.45
N ASP A 39 3.90 -10.97 6.97
CA ASP A 39 5.22 -10.47 7.35
C ASP A 39 6.02 -10.03 6.11
N ALA A 40 5.96 -10.80 5.02
CA ALA A 40 6.58 -10.42 3.75
C ALA A 40 5.95 -9.17 3.13
N GLU A 41 4.63 -9.03 3.20
CA GLU A 41 3.92 -7.87 2.66
C GLU A 41 4.15 -6.61 3.50
N LEU A 42 4.11 -6.71 4.83
CA LEU A 42 4.48 -5.60 5.72
C LEU A 42 5.94 -5.19 5.51
N ALA A 43 6.86 -6.14 5.33
CA ALA A 43 8.26 -5.85 5.03
C ALA A 43 8.43 -5.16 3.66
N ARG A 44 7.66 -5.58 2.64
CA ARG A 44 7.66 -4.94 1.32
C ARG A 44 7.16 -3.49 1.42
N LEU A 45 6.03 -3.27 2.07
CA LEU A 45 5.44 -1.96 2.29
C LEU A 45 6.37 -1.03 3.08
N ALA A 46 6.94 -1.51 4.19
CA ALA A 46 7.90 -0.74 5.00
C ALA A 46 9.14 -0.31 4.19
N LYS A 47 9.65 -1.19 3.31
CA LYS A 47 10.77 -0.88 2.41
C LYS A 47 10.41 0.18 1.38
N GLU A 48 9.20 0.14 0.83
CA GLU A 48 8.70 1.16 -0.11
C GLU A 48 8.49 2.50 0.58
N MET A 49 7.88 2.51 1.77
CA MET A 49 7.73 3.70 2.61
C MET A 49 9.08 4.34 2.91
N THR A 50 10.09 3.55 3.29
CA THR A 50 11.45 4.04 3.57
C THR A 50 12.07 4.74 2.34
N LYS A 51 11.86 4.19 1.13
CA LYS A 51 12.34 4.80 -0.11
C LYS A 51 11.65 6.15 -0.36
N LEU A 52 10.32 6.21 -0.22
CA LEU A 52 9.56 7.44 -0.42
C LEU A 52 9.95 8.52 0.60
N GLN A 53 10.09 8.15 1.87
CA GLN A 53 10.58 9.05 2.92
C GLN A 53 11.96 9.62 2.59
N GLY A 54 12.86 8.82 2.00
CA GLY A 54 14.17 9.26 1.51
C GLY A 54 14.06 10.34 0.41
N GLU A 55 13.19 10.12 -0.58
CA GLU A 55 12.95 11.09 -1.66
C GLU A 55 12.28 12.37 -1.15
N ILE A 56 11.29 12.25 -0.26
CA ILE A 56 10.63 13.38 0.40
C ILE A 56 11.68 14.22 1.14
N LYS A 57 12.54 13.59 1.94
CA LYS A 57 13.61 14.29 2.67
C LYS A 57 14.57 15.02 1.72
N ARG A 58 14.92 14.39 0.59
CA ARG A 58 15.80 14.99 -0.42
C ARG A 58 15.16 16.20 -1.10
N LEU A 59 13.89 16.09 -1.50
CA LEU A 59 13.16 17.17 -2.15
C LEU A 59 12.84 18.32 -1.19
N SER A 60 12.39 18.00 0.02
CA SER A 60 12.16 18.98 1.09
C SER A 60 13.44 19.74 1.42
N GLY A 61 14.58 19.05 1.53
CA GLY A 61 15.88 19.68 1.74
C GLY A 61 16.28 20.65 0.62
N LYS A 62 16.04 20.28 -0.65
CA LYS A 62 16.27 21.18 -1.80
C LYS A 62 15.35 22.40 -1.76
N LEU A 63 14.06 22.20 -1.48
CA LEU A 63 13.05 23.27 -1.45
C LEU A 63 13.18 24.19 -0.24
N ASN A 64 13.80 23.73 0.86
CA ASN A 64 14.12 24.56 2.02
C ASN A 64 15.42 25.37 1.82
N ASN A 65 16.25 25.01 0.84
CA ASN A 65 17.44 25.78 0.51
C ASN A 65 17.04 27.07 -0.23
N ALA A 66 17.05 28.20 0.48
CA ALA A 66 16.74 29.52 -0.08
C ALA A 66 17.58 29.86 -1.33
N GLY A 67 18.83 29.38 -1.41
CA GLY A 67 19.69 29.56 -2.58
C GLY A 67 19.21 28.80 -3.81
N PHE A 68 18.59 27.62 -3.64
CA PHE A 68 17.96 26.88 -4.72
C PHE A 68 16.66 27.56 -5.16
N VAL A 69 15.80 27.93 -4.22
CA VAL A 69 14.52 28.58 -4.52
C VAL A 69 14.71 29.94 -5.20
N ALA A 70 15.71 30.71 -4.81
CA ALA A 70 15.96 32.03 -5.38
C ALA A 70 16.69 32.00 -6.74
N LYS A 71 17.41 30.92 -7.07
CA LYS A 71 18.21 30.82 -8.30
C LYS A 71 17.63 29.88 -9.36
N ALA A 72 16.81 28.91 -8.95
CA ALA A 72 16.21 27.96 -9.88
C ALA A 72 15.03 28.62 -10.62
N PRO A 73 14.78 28.25 -11.89
CA PRO A 73 13.60 28.69 -12.61
C PRO A 73 12.32 28.29 -11.86
N GLU A 74 11.31 29.16 -11.89
CA GLU A 74 10.04 28.94 -11.20
C GLU A 74 9.38 27.60 -11.61
N ALA A 75 9.44 27.25 -12.89
CA ALA A 75 8.94 25.97 -13.40
C ALA A 75 9.64 24.76 -12.76
N VAL A 76 10.93 24.86 -12.43
CA VAL A 76 11.68 23.79 -11.75
C VAL A 76 11.25 23.69 -10.29
N VAL A 77 11.12 24.83 -9.60
CA VAL A 77 10.66 24.87 -8.20
C VAL A 77 9.23 24.33 -8.08
N ALA A 78 8.33 24.74 -8.97
CA ALA A 78 6.96 24.25 -9.02
C ALA A 78 6.89 22.73 -9.27
N ASN A 79 7.70 22.22 -10.21
CA ASN A 79 7.77 20.78 -10.48
C ASN A 79 8.30 19.99 -9.28
N GLU A 80 9.32 20.47 -8.56
CA GLU A 80 9.84 19.79 -7.38
C GLU A 80 8.84 19.84 -6.21
N ARG A 81 8.09 20.94 -6.05
CA ARG A 81 6.99 21.02 -5.06
C ARG A 81 5.87 20.05 -5.40
N LYS A 82 5.50 19.93 -6.67
CA LYS A 82 4.50 18.95 -7.12
C LYS A 82 4.96 17.51 -6.82
N LYS A 83 6.20 17.17 -7.17
CA LYS A 83 6.76 15.84 -6.88
C LYS A 83 6.80 15.54 -5.39
N LEU A 84 7.13 16.52 -4.55
CA LEU A 84 7.07 16.36 -3.10
C LEU A 84 5.66 15.99 -2.64
N SER A 85 4.65 16.75 -3.08
CA SER A 85 3.24 16.48 -2.77
C SER A 85 2.78 15.11 -3.27
N ASP A 86 3.21 14.69 -4.46
CA ASP A 86 2.85 13.38 -5.03
C ASP A 86 3.45 12.25 -4.19
N TYR A 87 4.70 12.39 -3.73
CA TYR A 87 5.33 11.39 -2.85
C TYR A 87 4.74 11.35 -1.46
N GLU A 88 4.36 12.50 -0.87
CA GLU A 88 3.66 12.54 0.41
C GLU A 88 2.29 11.83 0.32
N THR A 89 1.56 12.06 -0.78
CA THR A 89 0.28 11.38 -1.04
C THR A 89 0.48 9.87 -1.19
N ALA A 90 1.51 9.45 -1.94
CA ALA A 90 1.84 8.04 -2.10
C ALA A 90 2.23 7.37 -0.77
N LEU A 91 3.00 8.07 0.07
CA LEU A 91 3.38 7.58 1.40
C LEU A 91 2.15 7.36 2.30
N ASN A 92 1.25 8.34 2.38
CA ASN A 92 0.01 8.22 3.15
C ASN A 92 -0.85 7.03 2.68
N ASN A 93 -0.91 6.78 1.37
CA ASN A 93 -1.64 5.64 0.83
C ASN A 93 -0.99 4.29 1.22
N LEU A 94 0.34 4.22 1.26
CA LEU A 94 1.06 3.03 1.72
C LEU A 94 0.90 2.83 3.22
N GLU A 95 0.90 3.88 4.03
CA GLU A 95 0.63 3.81 5.47
C GLU A 95 -0.77 3.24 5.75
N GLY A 96 -1.79 3.74 5.05
CA GLY A 96 -3.14 3.20 5.18
C GLY A 96 -3.28 1.75 4.69
N GLN A 97 -2.47 1.31 3.73
CA GLN A 97 -2.41 -0.10 3.32
C GLN A 97 -1.69 -0.96 4.37
N HIS A 98 -0.58 -0.48 4.90
CA HIS A 98 0.19 -1.16 5.94
C HIS A 98 -0.67 -1.38 7.19
N GLU A 99 -1.43 -0.38 7.64
CA GLU A 99 -2.35 -0.52 8.78
C GLU A 99 -3.44 -1.57 8.53
N LYS A 100 -4.03 -1.59 7.33
CA LYS A 100 -5.04 -2.61 6.98
C LYS A 100 -4.45 -4.01 7.04
N ILE A 101 -3.29 -4.23 6.43
CA ILE A 101 -2.61 -5.54 6.46
C ILE A 101 -2.17 -5.91 7.87
N GLN A 102 -1.81 -4.94 8.71
CA GLN A 102 -1.47 -5.18 10.10
C GLN A 102 -2.68 -5.66 10.94
N GLN A 103 -3.89 -5.28 10.56
CA GLN A 103 -5.14 -5.65 11.24
C GLN A 103 -5.77 -6.97 10.76
N LEU A 104 -5.35 -7.49 9.60
CA LEU A 104 -5.70 -8.82 9.09
C LEU A 104 -4.92 -9.93 9.84
#